data_AF-A0A8H8A4C7-F1
#
_entry.id   AF-A0A8H8A4C7-F1
#
_cell.length_a   1.000
_cell.length_b   1.000
_cell.length_c   1.000
_cell.angle_alpha   90.00
_cell.angle_beta   90.00
_cell.angle_gamma   90.00
#
_symmetry.space_group_name_H-M   'P 1'
#
loop_
_entity.id
_entity.type
_entity.pdbx_description
1 polymer ?
#
loop_
_entity_poly.entity_id
_entity_poly.type
_entity_poly.pdbx_seq_one_letter_code
_entity_poly.pdbx_strand_id
1 'polypeptide(L)'
;MLIGVQAQLKSYLVILCTLSISCILCPHKVLEQGLIYVLGDAMNLARPSEDPTCVVVGGLLLFHLFFIYLFALLKTDMMFFKDLAPFRTMLAFILALCIYFSNNPAMSNGLTFTFAFFDLIWQFWMFVSFRGYESFKKT
;
A
#
# COMPACT_ATOMS: atom_id res chain seq x y z
N MET A 1 6.42 16.37 24.72
CA MET A 1 7.44 16.28 23.65
C MET A 1 6.70 15.90 22.38
N LEU A 2 6.40 16.89 21.52
CA LEU A 2 5.65 16.64 20.29
C LEU A 2 6.53 15.82 19.34
N ILE A 3 6.05 14.66 18.92
CA ILE A 3 6.65 13.89 17.83
C ILE A 3 6.68 14.81 16.60
N GLY A 4 7.84 14.97 15.95
CA GLY A 4 7.95 15.79 14.75
C GLY A 4 6.97 15.32 13.67
N VAL A 5 6.42 16.26 12.89
CA VAL A 5 5.38 16.01 11.88
C VAL A 5 5.74 14.85 10.93
N GLN A 6 7.02 14.72 10.58
CA GLN A 6 7.55 13.62 9.77
C GLN A 6 7.39 12.24 10.43
N ALA A 7 7.64 12.14 11.74
CA ALA A 7 7.47 10.90 12.48
C ALA A 7 5.98 10.56 12.72
N GLN A 8 5.13 11.57 12.84
CA GLN A 8 3.67 11.37 12.85
C GLN A 8 3.17 10.83 11.51
N LEU A 9 3.66 11.36 10.39
CA LEU A 9 3.28 10.87 9.06
C LEU A 9 3.76 9.44 8.79
N LYS A 10 5.00 9.11 9.20
CA LYS A 10 5.55 7.74 9.08
C LYS A 10 4.77 6.74 9.91
N SER A 11 4.43 7.07 11.17
CA SER A 11 3.62 6.19 12.02
C SER A 11 2.20 6.03 11.48
N TYR A 12 1.60 7.11 10.97
CA TYR A 12 0.29 7.06 10.31
C TYR A 12 0.29 6.15 9.07
N LEU A 13 1.35 6.21 8.24
CA LEU A 13 1.54 5.30 7.11
C LEU A 13 1.61 3.83 7.53
N VAL A 14 2.35 3.52 8.59
CA VAL A 14 2.44 2.15 9.12
C VAL A 14 1.07 1.66 9.58
N ILE A 15 0.33 2.48 10.33
CA ILE A 15 -1.03 2.15 10.80
C ILE A 15 -1.97 1.92 9.62
N LEU A 16 -1.97 2.82 8.63
CA LEU A 16 -2.81 2.70 7.43
C LEU A 16 -2.52 1.39 6.67
N CYS A 17 -1.24 1.05 6.51
CA CYS A 17 -0.83 -0.17 5.83
C CYS A 17 -1.28 -1.42 6.57
N THR A 18 -1.03 -1.48 7.89
CA THR A 18 -1.40 -2.65 8.70
C THR A 18 -2.91 -2.83 8.78
N LEU A 19 -3.67 -1.74 8.95
CA LEU A 19 -5.14 -1.79 8.99
C LEU A 19 -5.71 -2.23 7.64
N SER A 20 -5.21 -1.65 6.55
CA SER A 20 -5.64 -1.99 5.20
C SER A 20 -5.42 -3.47 4.87
N ILE A 21 -4.20 -3.99 5.13
CA ILE A 21 -3.87 -5.40 4.92
C ILE A 21 -4.76 -6.30 5.78
N SER A 22 -4.99 -5.92 7.04
CA SER A 22 -5.83 -6.70 7.97
C SER A 22 -7.29 -6.76 7.49
N CYS A 23 -7.83 -5.65 6.98
CA CYS A 23 -9.18 -5.58 6.43
C CYS A 23 -9.34 -6.36 5.12
N ILE A 24 -8.31 -6.41 4.26
CA ILE A 24 -8.37 -7.11 2.97
C ILE A 24 -8.15 -8.62 3.15
N LEU A 25 -7.14 -9.03 3.93
CA LEU A 25 -6.74 -10.44 4.04
C LEU A 25 -7.52 -11.21 5.11
N CYS A 26 -7.96 -10.53 6.18
CA CYS A 26 -8.62 -11.15 7.32
C CYS A 26 -9.90 -10.41 7.74
N PRO A 27 -10.85 -10.11 6.81
CA PRO A 27 -12.02 -9.29 7.12
C PRO A 27 -12.90 -9.88 8.23
N HIS A 28 -13.03 -11.21 8.30
CA HIS A 28 -13.81 -11.89 9.34
C HIS A 28 -13.24 -11.66 10.74
N LYS A 29 -11.91 -11.68 10.90
CA LYS A 29 -11.25 -11.41 12.19
C LYS A 29 -11.46 -9.97 12.66
N VAL A 30 -11.66 -9.04 11.71
CA VAL A 30 -11.97 -7.64 12.02
C VAL A 30 -13.42 -7.54 12.50
N LEU A 31 -14.37 -8.17 11.80
CA LEU A 31 -15.79 -8.21 12.18
C LEU A 31 -16.04 -8.87 13.53
N GLU A 32 -15.25 -9.88 13.90
CA GLU A 32 -15.34 -10.58 15.18
C GLU A 32 -14.78 -9.76 16.37
N GLN A 33 -14.14 -8.62 16.11
CA GLN A 33 -13.63 -7.80 17.21
C GLN A 33 -14.79 -7.20 18.01
N GLY A 34 -14.85 -7.55 19.30
CA GLY A 34 -15.82 -7.00 20.26
C GLY A 34 -15.91 -5.47 20.27
N LEU A 35 -14.81 -4.80 19.91
CA LEU A 35 -14.75 -3.34 19.84
C LEU A 35 -15.72 -2.75 18.79
N ILE A 36 -15.93 -3.43 17.66
CA ILE A 36 -16.87 -2.96 16.62
C ILE A 36 -18.31 -3.01 17.14
N TYR A 37 -18.65 -4.07 17.89
CA TYR A 37 -19.98 -4.20 18.51
C TYR A 37 -20.19 -3.14 19.59
N VAL A 38 -19.18 -2.91 20.45
CA VAL A 38 -19.25 -1.86 21.48
C VAL A 38 -19.38 -0.47 20.86
N LEU A 39 -18.64 -0.19 19.79
CA LEU A 39 -18.72 1.10 19.09
C LEU A 39 -20.05 1.26 18.37
N GLY A 40 -20.55 0.19 17.74
CA GLY A 40 -21.85 0.16 17.07
C GLY A 40 -22.99 0.41 18.06
N ASP A 41 -22.98 -0.29 19.20
CA ASP A 41 -23.96 -0.09 20.27
C ASP A 41 -23.87 1.33 20.84
N ALA A 42 -22.66 1.87 21.05
CA ALA A 42 -22.47 3.24 21.53
C ALA A 42 -22.96 4.31 20.53
N MET A 43 -22.86 4.03 19.23
CA MET A 43 -23.33 4.90 18.15
C MET A 43 -24.79 4.64 17.75
N ASN A 44 -25.47 3.71 18.42
CA ASN A 44 -26.82 3.27 18.12
C ASN A 44 -26.98 2.84 16.64
N LEU A 45 -25.96 2.17 16.10
CA LEU A 45 -25.92 1.65 14.75
C LEU A 45 -26.48 0.23 14.70
N ALA A 46 -27.10 -0.13 13.57
CA ALA A 46 -27.47 -1.51 13.30
C ALA A 46 -26.22 -2.40 13.33
N ARG A 47 -26.36 -3.59 13.92
CA ARG A 47 -25.24 -4.54 13.99
C ARG A 47 -24.74 -4.84 12.58
N PRO A 48 -23.42 -4.86 12.37
CA PRO A 48 -22.86 -5.14 11.06
C PRO A 48 -23.32 -6.52 10.58
N SER A 49 -23.64 -6.63 9.29
CA SER A 49 -23.87 -7.93 8.67
C SER A 49 -22.58 -8.74 8.70
N GLU A 50 -22.69 -10.07 8.78
CA GLU A 50 -21.53 -10.97 8.68
C GLU A 50 -20.84 -10.95 7.31
N ASP A 51 -21.45 -10.29 6.31
CA ASP A 51 -20.85 -10.08 4.99
C ASP A 51 -19.56 -9.24 5.09
N PRO A 52 -18.38 -9.81 4.77
CA PRO A 52 -17.10 -9.11 4.84
C PRO A 52 -16.91 -8.04 3.75
N THR A 53 -17.81 -7.98 2.75
CA THR A 53 -17.63 -7.12 1.56
C THR A 53 -17.38 -5.66 1.93
N CYS A 54 -18.16 -5.10 2.87
CA CYS A 54 -17.98 -3.71 3.31
C CYS A 54 -16.62 -3.46 3.99
N VAL A 55 -16.10 -4.44 4.73
CA VAL A 55 -14.80 -4.35 5.41
C VAL A 55 -13.67 -4.41 4.38
N VAL A 56 -13.78 -5.27 3.38
CA VAL A 56 -12.81 -5.36 2.28
C VAL A 56 -12.78 -4.05 1.49
N VAL A 57 -13.94 -3.49 1.15
CA VAL A 57 -14.04 -2.19 0.47
C VAL A 57 -13.43 -1.07 1.32
N GLY A 58 -13.70 -1.04 2.63
CA GLY A 58 -13.05 -0.12 3.57
C GLY A 58 -11.52 -0.29 3.59
N GLY A 59 -11.04 -1.54 3.59
CA GLY A 59 -9.63 -1.88 3.50
C GLY A 59 -8.96 -1.37 2.22
N LEU A 60 -9.65 -1.45 1.08
CA LEU A 60 -9.18 -0.91 -0.21
C LEU A 60 -9.14 0.62 -0.21
N LEU A 61 -10.10 1.30 0.42
CA LEU A 61 -10.08 2.76 0.58
C LEU A 61 -8.90 3.20 1.45
N LEU A 62 -8.65 2.50 2.56
CA LEU A 62 -7.49 2.73 3.41
C LEU A 62 -6.18 2.45 2.68
N PHE A 63 -6.16 1.44 1.80
CA PHE A 63 -5.00 1.13 0.95
C PHE A 63 -4.71 2.26 -0.03
N HIS A 64 -5.76 2.81 -0.64
CA HIS A 64 -5.63 3.92 -1.56
C HIS A 64 -5.10 5.17 -0.84
N LEU A 65 -5.62 5.44 0.36
CA LEU A 65 -5.16 6.54 1.20
C LEU A 65 -3.69 6.36 1.63
N PHE A 66 -3.29 5.14 1.99
CA PHE A 66 -1.88 4.79 2.23
C PHE A 66 -1.00 5.17 1.04
N PHE A 67 -1.40 4.79 -0.18
CA PHE A 67 -0.65 5.12 -1.39
C PHE A 67 -0.51 6.62 -1.61
N ILE A 68 -1.58 7.40 -1.41
CA ILE A 68 -1.54 8.87 -1.56
C ILE A 68 -0.48 9.48 -0.63
N TYR A 69 -0.50 9.11 0.65
CA TYR A 69 0.48 9.62 1.63
C TYR A 69 1.89 9.09 1.38
N LEU A 70 2.01 7.84 0.91
CA LEU A 70 3.29 7.26 0.56
C LEU A 70 3.93 8.03 -0.61
N PHE A 71 3.14 8.34 -1.65
CA PHE A 71 3.59 9.15 -2.79
C PHE A 71 3.97 10.58 -2.39
N ALA A 72 3.22 11.20 -1.47
CA ALA A 72 3.58 12.51 -0.94
C ALA A 72 4.94 12.48 -0.22
N LEU A 73 5.21 11.43 0.56
CA LEU A 73 6.50 11.24 1.25
C LEU A 73 7.64 10.96 0.25
N LEU A 74 7.39 10.10 -0.73
CA LEU A 74 8.31 9.76 -1.82
C LEU A 74 8.76 11.00 -2.58
N LYS A 75 7.83 11.93 -2.89
CA LYS A 75 8.15 13.17 -3.61
C LYS A 75 9.12 14.08 -2.84
N THR A 76 9.05 14.07 -1.51
CA THR A 76 9.89 14.93 -0.66
C THR A 76 11.27 14.34 -0.35
N ASP A 77 11.47 13.03 -0.50
CA ASP A 77 12.71 12.35 -0.10
C ASP A 77 13.26 11.45 -1.22
N MET A 78 14.15 11.99 -2.04
CA MET A 78 14.81 11.24 -3.12
C MET A 78 15.69 10.09 -2.61
N MET A 79 16.18 10.14 -1.36
CA MET A 79 16.95 9.01 -0.81
C MET A 79 16.07 7.78 -0.63
N PHE A 80 14.79 7.98 -0.33
CA PHE A 80 13.83 6.89 -0.18
C PHE A 80 13.65 6.10 -1.48
N PHE A 81 13.65 6.75 -2.66
CA PHE A 81 13.61 6.04 -3.95
C PHE A 81 14.84 5.16 -4.19
N LYS A 82 16.02 5.63 -3.74
CA LYS A 82 17.26 4.85 -3.80
C LYS A 82 17.19 3.63 -2.87
N ASP A 83 16.63 3.81 -1.68
CA ASP A 83 16.47 2.72 -0.70
C ASP A 83 15.37 1.72 -1.10
N LEU A 84 14.41 2.11 -1.93
CA LEU A 84 13.36 1.21 -2.43
C LEU A 84 13.79 0.39 -3.66
N ALA A 85 14.84 0.81 -4.38
CA ALA A 85 15.38 0.07 -5.51
C ALA A 85 15.73 -1.41 -5.19
N PRO A 86 16.39 -1.75 -4.06
CA PRO A 86 16.64 -3.15 -3.71
C PRO A 86 15.37 -3.94 -3.38
N PHE A 87 14.34 -3.31 -2.81
CA PHE A 87 13.05 -3.97 -2.59
C PHE A 87 12.35 -4.30 -3.90
N ARG A 88 12.44 -3.43 -4.90
CA ARG A 88 11.94 -3.67 -6.26
C ARG A 88 12.61 -4.88 -6.91
N THR A 89 13.93 -5.00 -6.83
CA THR A 89 14.63 -6.17 -7.40
C THR A 89 14.26 -7.45 -6.66
N MET A 90 14.13 -7.40 -5.34
CA MET A 90 13.66 -8.55 -4.55
C MET A 90 12.25 -9.00 -4.96
N LEU A 91 11.32 -8.06 -5.15
CA LEU A 91 9.97 -8.35 -5.66
C LEU A 91 10.01 -8.96 -7.07
N ALA A 92 10.87 -8.46 -7.95
CA ALA A 92 11.07 -9.02 -9.29
C ALA A 92 11.52 -10.48 -9.23
N PHE A 93 12.47 -10.81 -8.34
CA PHE A 93 12.94 -12.18 -8.14
C PHE A 93 11.85 -13.11 -7.58
N ILE A 94 11.08 -12.64 -6.59
CA ILE A 94 9.96 -13.40 -6.04
C ILE A 94 8.93 -13.69 -7.15
N LEU A 95 8.59 -12.68 -7.96
CA LEU A 95 7.60 -12.82 -9.01
C LEU A 95 8.08 -13.75 -10.14
N ALA A 96 9.37 -13.65 -10.51
CA ALA A 96 10.00 -14.58 -11.45
C ALA A 96 9.99 -16.02 -10.93
N LEU A 97 10.26 -16.24 -9.65
CA LEU A 97 10.13 -17.55 -9.00
C LEU A 97 8.68 -18.06 -9.03
N CYS A 98 7.71 -17.20 -8.70
CA CYS A 98 6.29 -17.57 -8.75
C CYS A 98 5.85 -17.97 -10.17
N ILE A 99 6.31 -17.25 -11.20
CA ILE A 99 6.03 -17.59 -12.60
C ILE A 99 6.69 -18.92 -12.97
N TYR A 100 7.96 -19.13 -12.58
CA TYR A 100 8.70 -20.34 -12.88
C TYR A 100 8.03 -21.60 -12.30
N PHE A 101 7.48 -21.50 -11.08
CA PHE A 101 6.76 -22.61 -10.45
C PHE A 101 5.28 -22.70 -10.83
N SER A 102 4.73 -21.70 -11.50
CA SER A 102 3.33 -21.69 -11.93
C SER A 102 3.14 -22.50 -13.21
N ASN A 103 2.38 -23.59 -13.10
CA ASN A 103 1.97 -24.41 -14.25
C ASN A 103 0.78 -23.81 -15.03
N ASN A 104 0.26 -22.65 -14.62
CA ASN A 104 -0.88 -22.01 -15.28
C ASN A 104 -0.42 -20.82 -16.15
N PRO A 105 -0.43 -20.96 -17.49
CA PRO A 105 0.05 -19.92 -18.39
C PRO A 105 -0.77 -18.63 -18.33
N ALA A 106 -2.08 -18.70 -18.06
CA ALA A 106 -2.91 -17.50 -17.95
C ALA A 106 -2.53 -16.66 -16.72
N MET A 107 -2.31 -17.32 -15.57
CA MET A 107 -1.85 -16.66 -14.34
C MET A 107 -0.44 -16.08 -14.51
N SER A 108 0.47 -16.85 -15.10
CA SER A 108 1.85 -16.41 -15.35
C SER A 108 1.91 -15.19 -16.27
N ASN A 109 1.12 -15.17 -17.35
CA ASN A 109 1.03 -14.01 -18.25
C ASN A 109 0.42 -12.78 -17.58
N GLY A 110 -0.65 -12.97 -16.80
CA GLY A 110 -1.29 -11.89 -16.06
C GLY A 110 -0.36 -11.26 -15.03
N LEU A 111 0.37 -12.08 -14.27
CA LEU A 111 1.37 -11.61 -13.31
C LEU A 111 2.54 -10.90 -13.98
N THR A 112 3.05 -11.45 -15.08
CA THR A 112 4.15 -10.84 -15.85
C THR A 112 3.76 -9.47 -16.39
N PHE A 113 2.58 -9.37 -17.03
CA PHE A 113 2.08 -8.11 -17.56
C PHE A 113 1.87 -7.08 -16.46
N THR A 114 1.20 -7.47 -15.37
CA THR A 114 0.92 -6.59 -14.24
C THR A 114 2.22 -6.05 -13.64
N PHE A 115 3.19 -6.94 -13.39
CA PHE A 115 4.50 -6.52 -12.88
C PHE A 115 5.21 -5.56 -13.83
N ALA A 116 5.32 -5.90 -15.12
CA ALA A 116 5.98 -5.05 -16.11
C ALA A 116 5.31 -3.66 -16.23
N PHE A 117 3.98 -3.61 -16.13
CA PHE A 117 3.23 -2.35 -16.17
C PHE A 117 3.49 -1.48 -14.93
N PHE A 118 3.41 -2.06 -13.72
CA PHE A 118 3.75 -1.34 -12.50
C PHE A 118 5.22 -0.91 -12.46
N ASP A 119 6.12 -1.73 -12.99
CA ASP A 119 7.54 -1.44 -13.10
C ASP A 119 7.80 -0.23 -14.02
N LEU A 120 7.10 -0.15 -15.15
CA LEU A 120 7.16 0.99 -16.07
C LEU A 120 6.64 2.27 -15.41
N ILE A 121 5.49 2.19 -14.74
CA ILE A 121 4.94 3.32 -13.97
C ILE A 121 5.96 3.79 -12.93
N TRP A 122 6.56 2.86 -12.18
CA TRP A 122 7.59 3.18 -11.19
C TRP A 122 8.80 3.89 -11.81
N GLN A 123 9.30 3.40 -12.94
CA GLN A 123 10.40 4.03 -13.68
C GLN A 123 10.04 5.45 -14.13
N PHE A 124 8.81 5.66 -14.61
CA PHE A 124 8.31 6.98 -14.99
C PHE A 124 8.31 7.94 -13.79
N TRP A 125 7.80 7.51 -12.63
CA TRP A 125 7.80 8.33 -11.42
C TRP A 125 9.20 8.65 -10.93
N MET A 126 10.14 7.70 -10.97
CA MET A 126 11.53 7.96 -10.66
C MET A 126 12.13 9.00 -11.61
N PHE A 127 11.91 8.84 -12.93
CA PHE A 127 12.42 9.78 -13.92
C PHE A 127 11.90 11.21 -13.70
N VAL A 128 10.58 11.35 -13.50
CA VAL A 128 9.95 12.66 -13.20
C VAL A 128 10.52 13.27 -11.93
N SER A 129 10.71 12.45 -10.90
CA SER A 129 11.26 12.89 -9.60
C SER A 129 12.71 13.38 -9.74
N PHE A 130 13.59 12.60 -10.38
CA PHE A 130 14.99 12.99 -10.57
C PHE A 130 15.15 14.22 -11.47
N ARG A 131 14.35 14.34 -12.53
CA ARG A 131 14.38 15.50 -13.42
C ARG A 131 13.93 16.79 -12.71
N GLY A 132 12.93 16.71 -11.83
CA GLY A 132 12.51 17.84 -11.00
C GLY A 132 13.60 18.33 -10.05
N TYR A 133 14.44 17.41 -9.54
CA TYR A 133 15.55 17.74 -8.64
C TYR A 133 16.70 18.47 -9.34
N GLU A 134 17.07 18.05 -10.56
CA GLU A 134 18.09 18.76 -11.34
C GLU A 134 17.69 20.20 -11.67
N SER A 135 16.39 20.45 -11.87
CA SER A 135 15.87 21.80 -12.10
C SER A 135 16.01 22.70 -10.87
N PHE A 136 15.88 22.16 -9.65
CA PHE A 136 16.03 22.92 -8.41
C PHE A 136 17.50 23.25 -8.09
N LYS A 137 18.44 22.37 -8.42
CA LYS A 137 19.87 22.56 -8.15
C LYS A 137 20.55 23.60 -9.05
N LYS A 138 19.89 24.02 -10.13
CA LYS A 138 20.39 25.03 -11.09
C LYS A 138 19.86 26.45 -10.84
N THR A 139 19.09 26.65 -9.78
CA THR A 139 18.58 27.96 -9.31
C THR A 139 19.22 28.27 -7.96
#